data_AF-A0AAE3IDL6-F1
#
_entry.id   AF-A0AAE3IDL6-F1
#
_cell.length_a   1.000
_cell.length_b   1.000
_cell.length_c   1.000
_cell.angle_alpha   90.00
_cell.angle_beta   90.00
_cell.angle_gamma   90.00
#
_symmetry.space_group_name_H-M   'P 1'
#
loop_
_entity.id
_entity.type
_entity.pdbx_description
1 polymer ?
#
loop_
_entity_poly.entity_id
_entity_poly.type
_entity_poly.pdbx_seq_one_letter_code
_entity_poly.pdbx_strand_id
1 'polypeptide(L)'
;MDKLNWGGLFVFSGSVLAGLVLFPLFGPAGFILGLMGALFVGFPLKSVYDERQSRLADLEERVAELETELDQLDSPSNTDD
;
A
#
# COMPACT_ATOMS: atom_id res chain seq x y z
N MET A 1 2.62 17.53 -13.12
CA MET A 1 2.16 16.14 -13.18
C MET A 1 1.27 15.93 -11.99
N ASP A 2 -0.03 15.79 -12.24
CA ASP A 2 -1.05 15.82 -11.20
C ASP A 2 -0.81 14.72 -10.17
N LYS A 3 -0.82 15.09 -8.89
CA LYS A 3 -0.73 14.16 -7.76
C LYS A 3 -2.05 13.39 -7.67
N LEU A 4 -2.26 12.45 -8.60
CA LEU A 4 -3.41 11.57 -8.59
C LEU A 4 -3.37 10.76 -7.30
N ASN A 5 -4.36 10.95 -6.43
CA ASN A 5 -4.44 10.26 -5.14
C ASN A 5 -4.88 8.81 -5.38
N TRP A 6 -3.94 7.98 -5.82
CA TRP A 6 -4.15 6.56 -6.12
C TRP A 6 -4.79 5.82 -4.96
N GLY A 7 -4.38 6.08 -3.73
CA GLY A 7 -5.01 5.48 -2.55
C GLY A 7 -6.47 5.88 -2.38
N GLY A 8 -6.82 7.15 -2.65
CA GLY A 8 -8.21 7.60 -2.69
C GLY A 8 -9.03 6.94 -3.80
N LEU A 9 -8.42 6.74 -4.97
CA LEU A 9 -9.04 6.07 -6.12
C LEU A 9 -9.35 4.59 -5.81
N PHE A 10 -8.43 3.87 -5.16
CA PHE A 10 -8.65 2.47 -4.77
C PHE A 10 -9.75 2.33 -3.72
N VAL A 11 -9.77 3.20 -2.70
CA VAL A 11 -10.83 3.19 -1.67
C VAL A 11 -12.19 3.51 -2.29
N PHE A 12 -12.24 4.50 -3.17
CA PHE A 12 -13.46 4.85 -3.90
C PHE A 12 -13.94 3.70 -4.79
N SER A 13 -13.04 3.10 -5.58
CA SER A 13 -13.35 1.97 -6.46
C SER A 13 -13.84 0.75 -5.67
N GLY A 14 -13.16 0.40 -4.58
CA GLY A 14 -13.57 -0.70 -3.70
C GLY A 14 -14.93 -0.46 -3.04
N SER A 15 -15.22 0.79 -2.67
CA SER A 15 -16.51 1.17 -2.07
C SER A 15 -17.67 1.08 -3.07
N VAL A 16 -17.45 1.52 -4.32
CA VAL A 16 -18.45 1.36 -5.40
C VAL A 16 -18.71 -0.12 -5.69
N LEU A 17 -17.68 -0.96 -5.70
CA LEU A 17 -17.83 -2.41 -5.87
C LEU A 17 -18.62 -3.05 -4.72
N ALA A 18 -18.33 -2.68 -3.48
CA ALA A 18 -19.08 -3.17 -2.32
C ALA A 18 -20.56 -2.77 -2.38
N GLY A 19 -20.84 -1.53 -2.80
CA GLY A 19 -22.20 -1.07 -3.05
C GLY A 19 -22.91 -1.88 -4.15
N LEU A 20 -22.22 -2.14 -5.27
CA LEU A 20 -22.77 -2.94 -6.37
C LEU A 20 -23.03 -4.40 -6.00
N VAL A 21 -22.25 -4.98 -5.09
CA VAL A 21 -22.49 -6.34 -4.58
C VAL A 21 -23.73 -6.41 -3.69
N LEU A 22 -23.99 -5.37 -2.89
CA LEU A 22 -25.15 -5.32 -1.99
C LEU A 22 -26.42 -4.81 -2.66
N PHE A 23 -26.30 -4.11 -3.79
CA PHE A 23 -27.44 -3.57 -4.54
C PHE A 23 -28.45 -4.63 -5.01
N PRO A 24 -28.08 -5.80 -5.55
CA PRO A 24 -29.04 -6.85 -5.92
C PRO A 24 -29.85 -7.40 -4.76
N LEU A 25 -29.29 -7.40 -3.53
CA LEU A 25 -29.97 -7.94 -2.35
C LEU A 25 -30.90 -6.93 -1.69
N PHE A 26 -30.49 -5.67 -1.59
CA PHE A 26 -31.16 -4.65 -0.77
C PHE A 26 -31.54 -3.39 -1.57
N GLY A 27 -31.40 -3.42 -2.88
CA GLY A 27 -31.71 -2.31 -3.78
C GLY A 27 -30.83 -1.07 -3.53
N PRO A 28 -31.36 0.15 -3.76
CA PRO A 28 -30.62 1.40 -3.55
C PRO A 28 -30.11 1.58 -2.12
N ALA A 29 -30.85 1.10 -1.13
CA ALA A 29 -30.43 1.15 0.27
C ALA A 29 -29.19 0.28 0.52
N GLY A 30 -29.13 -0.90 -0.10
CA GLY A 30 -27.96 -1.78 -0.09
C GLY A 30 -26.70 -1.13 -0.66
N PHE A 31 -26.87 -0.40 -1.76
CA PHE A 31 -25.77 0.32 -2.38
C PHE A 31 -25.17 1.37 -1.43
N ILE A 32 -26.01 2.21 -0.81
CA ILE A 32 -25.56 3.26 0.11
C ILE A 32 -24.90 2.64 1.35
N LEU A 33 -25.49 1.58 1.92
CA LEU A 33 -24.91 0.86 3.06
C LEU A 33 -23.58 0.21 2.73
N GLY A 34 -23.46 -0.39 1.54
CA GLY A 34 -22.20 -0.96 1.07
C GLY A 34 -21.12 0.10 0.88
N LEU A 35 -21.50 1.26 0.33
CA LEU A 35 -20.58 2.38 0.10
C LEU A 35 -20.07 2.93 1.45
N MET A 36 -20.98 3.21 2.39
CA MET A 36 -20.65 3.69 3.73
C MET A 36 -19.84 2.68 4.55
N GLY A 37 -20.22 1.40 4.52
CA GLY A 37 -19.50 0.34 5.22
C GLY A 37 -18.08 0.16 4.70
N ALA A 38 -17.91 0.17 3.37
CA ALA A 38 -16.60 0.05 2.75
C ALA A 38 -15.71 1.28 3.01
N LEU A 39 -16.26 2.49 3.10
CA LEU A 39 -15.50 3.68 3.49
C LEU A 39 -15.08 3.63 4.96
N PHE A 40 -15.98 3.20 5.84
CA PHE A 40 -15.71 3.11 7.28
C PHE A 40 -14.61 2.10 7.59
N VAL A 41 -14.59 0.96 6.90
CA VAL A 41 -13.56 -0.08 7.06
C VAL A 41 -12.30 0.23 6.24
N GLY A 42 -12.45 0.82 5.05
CA GLY A 42 -11.34 1.08 4.13
C GLY A 42 -10.39 2.19 4.59
N PHE A 43 -10.89 3.19 5.33
CA PHE A 43 -10.05 4.29 5.84
C PHE A 43 -8.96 3.83 6.83
N PRO A 44 -9.27 3.06 7.90
CA PRO A 44 -8.25 2.55 8.81
C PRO A 44 -7.33 1.49 8.17
N LEU A 45 -7.79 0.75 7.15
CA LEU A 45 -6.92 -0.18 6.42
C LEU A 45 -5.85 0.55 5.61
N LYS A 46 -6.19 1.71 5.03
CA LYS A 46 -5.23 2.53 4.29
C LYS A 46 -4.09 3.05 5.20
N SER A 47 -4.41 3.52 6.40
CA SER A 47 -3.37 4.01 7.32
C SER A 47 -2.40 2.92 7.75
N VAL A 48 -2.91 1.69 7.94
CA VAL A 48 -2.06 0.53 8.26
C VAL A 48 -1.18 0.16 7.07
N TYR A 49 -1.72 0.22 5.85
CA TYR A 49 -0.95 -0.04 4.63
C TYR A 49 0.19 0.97 4.44
N ASP A 50 -0.10 2.27 4.61
CA ASP A 50 0.90 3.34 4.49
C ASP A 50 2.01 3.18 5.54
N GLU A 51 1.68 2.82 6.79
CA GLU A 51 2.68 2.55 7.82
C GLU A 51 3.56 1.33 7.48
N ARG A 52 2.95 0.26 6.95
CA ARG A 52 3.70 -0.94 6.52
C ARG A 52 4.63 -0.63 5.36
N GLN A 53 4.20 0.18 4.41
CA GLN A 53 5.01 0.55 3.26
C GLN A 53 6.18 1.44 3.66
N SER A 54 6.00 2.36 4.61
CA SER A 54 7.10 3.14 5.18
C SER A 54 8.14 2.26 5.87
N ARG A 55 7.70 1.26 6.64
CA ARG A 55 8.63 0.32 7.30
C ARG A 55 9.37 -0.55 6.29
N LEU A 56 8.71 -0.96 5.20
CA LEU A 56 9.36 -1.70 4.12
C LEU A 56 10.44 -0.86 3.43
N ALA A 57 10.17 0.40 3.13
CA ALA A 57 11.16 1.29 2.52
C ALA A 57 12.39 1.48 3.43
N ASP A 58 12.18 1.66 4.74
CA ASP A 58 13.28 1.75 5.72
C ASP A 58 14.10 0.44 5.80
N LEU A 59 13.43 -0.71 5.72
CA LEU A 59 14.10 -2.00 5.66
C LEU A 59 14.89 -2.19 4.36
N GLU A 60 14.33 -1.81 3.22
CA GLU A 60 15.01 -1.88 1.92
C GLU A 60 16.26 -1.00 1.88
N GLU A 61 16.19 0.22 2.42
CA GLU A 61 17.34 1.13 2.51
C GLU A 61 18.46 0.55 3.37
N ARG A 62 18.11 -0.01 4.54
CA ARG A 62 19.08 -0.65 5.43
C ARG A 62 19.71 -1.90 4.85
N VAL A 63 18.95 -2.67 4.07
CA VAL A 63 19.49 -3.84 3.35
C VAL A 63 20.47 -3.39 2.29
N ALA A 64 20.13 -2.35 1.51
CA ALA A 64 21.03 -1.82 0.47
C ALA A 64 22.33 -1.25 1.06
N GLU A 65 22.26 -0.58 2.21
CA GLU A 65 23.44 -0.10 2.94
C GLU A 65 24.33 -1.26 3.39
N LEU A 66 23.75 -2.29 4.01
CA LEU A 66 24.48 -3.49 4.44
C LEU A 66 25.09 -4.27 3.27
N GLU A 67 24.37 -4.40 2.14
CA GLU A 67 24.91 -5.01 0.91
C GLU A 67 26.12 -4.22 0.39
N THR A 68 26.03 -2.88 0.41
CA THR A 68 27.12 -2.00 -0.05
C THR A 68 28.34 -2.04 0.89
N GLU A 69 28.13 -2.15 2.20
CA GLU A 69 29.22 -2.36 3.16
C GLU A 69 29.87 -3.73 2.98
N LEU A 70 29.07 -4.77 2.74
CA LEU A 70 29.54 -6.13 2.55
C LEU A 70 30.35 -6.26 1.24
N ASP A 71 29.90 -5.66 0.15
CA ASP A 71 30.64 -5.59 -1.12
C ASP A 71 31.99 -4.85 -0.97
N GLN A 72 32.05 -3.80 -0.14
CA GLN A 72 33.30 -3.10 0.16
C GLN A 72 34.25 -3.93 1.04
N LEU A 73 33.69 -4.73 1.96
CA LEU A 73 34.44 -5.65 2.83
C LEU A 73 34.91 -6.91 2.11
N ASP A 74 34.23 -7.34 1.05
CA ASP A 74 34.61 -8.47 0.20
C ASP A 74 35.58 -8.05 -0.93
N SER A 75 35.72 -6.75 -1.19
CA SER A 75 36.63 -6.17 -2.17
C SER A 75 38.14 -6.02 -1.80
N PRO A 76 38.66 -6.33 -0.59
CA PRO A 76 40.10 -6.24 -0.33
C PRO A 76 40.77 -7.61 -0.49
N SER A 77 40.96 -8.10 -1.72
CA SER A 77 41.95 -9.18 -1.98
C SER A 77 42.50 -9.31 -3.41
N ASN A 78 42.19 -8.42 -4.37
CA ASN A 78 42.70 -8.55 -5.75
C ASN A 78 43.66 -7.43 -6.19
N THR A 79 44.32 -6.76 -5.24
CA THR A 79 45.35 -5.74 -5.53
C THR A 79 46.64 -5.99 -4.76
N ASP A 80 47.13 -7.23 -4.77
CA ASP A 80 48.53 -7.56 -4.43
C ASP A 80 48.91 -8.89 -5.13
N ASP A 81 49.28 -8.80 -6.42
CA ASP A 81 50.43 -9.49 -7.05
C ASP A 81 50.64 -9.02 -8.52
#